data_AF-A0A0F9STG9-F1
#
_entry.id   AF-A0A0F9STG9-F1
#
_cell.length_a   1.000
_cell.length_b   1.000
_cell.length_c   1.000
_cell.angle_alpha   90.00
_cell.angle_beta   90.00
_cell.angle_gamma   90.00
#
_symmetry.space_group_name_H-M   'P 1'
#
loop_
_entity.id
_entity.type
_entity.pdbx_description
1 polymer ?
#
loop_
_entity_poly.entity_id
_entity_poly.type
_entity_poly.pdbx_seq_one_letter_code
_entity_poly.pdbx_strand_id
1 'polypeptide(L)'
;MGDRDKKVPSTSSLGKVKREKSEEVKIFDRRIIVWVKEFESGSQRTGSFFADKNKMWLTKNNSELRKMIQRLEEEVKKKDKY
;
A
#
# COMPACT_ATOMS: atom_id res chain seq x y z
N MET A 1 -31.30 -14.02 9.97
CA MET A 1 -30.75 -14.00 8.60
C MET A 1 -30.11 -12.64 8.37
N GLY A 2 -28.81 -12.44 8.14
CA GLY A 2 -27.69 -13.36 8.02
C GLY A 2 -26.41 -12.69 8.53
N ASP A 3 -25.48 -13.54 8.94
CA ASP A 3 -24.24 -13.27 9.67
C ASP A 3 -23.38 -12.16 9.08
N ARG A 4 -23.17 -11.08 9.85
CA ARG A 4 -22.12 -10.08 9.61
C ARG A 4 -20.91 -10.21 10.53
N ASP A 5 -20.85 -11.26 11.33
CA ASP A 5 -19.64 -11.66 12.03
C ASP A 5 -18.86 -12.65 11.18
N LYS A 6 -18.27 -12.16 10.08
CA LYS A 6 -17.11 -12.84 9.51
C LYS A 6 -15.97 -12.64 10.50
N LYS A 7 -15.91 -13.55 11.49
CA LYS A 7 -14.75 -13.77 12.36
C LYS A 7 -13.50 -13.67 11.50
N VAL A 8 -12.73 -12.61 11.72
CA VAL A 8 -11.33 -12.57 11.30
C VAL A 8 -10.69 -13.80 11.93
N PRO A 9 -10.02 -14.69 11.18
CA PRO A 9 -9.52 -15.94 11.74
C PRO A 9 -8.70 -15.63 12.99
N SER A 10 -9.15 -16.18 14.12
CA SER A 10 -8.47 -16.06 15.40
C SER A 10 -7.05 -16.57 15.22
N THR A 11 -6.07 -15.78 15.65
CA THR A 11 -4.64 -16.12 15.70
C THR A 11 -4.35 -17.22 16.74
N SER A 12 -5.29 -18.14 16.94
CA SER A 12 -5.28 -19.19 17.97
C SER A 12 -4.22 -20.26 17.72
N SER A 13 -3.72 -20.40 16.49
CA SER A 13 -2.63 -21.34 16.18
C SER A 13 -1.22 -20.81 16.47
N LEU A 14 -1.05 -19.50 16.71
CA LEU A 14 0.26 -18.88 16.94
C LEU A 14 0.57 -18.64 18.44
N GLY A 15 -0.41 -18.83 19.32
CA GLY A 15 -0.27 -18.59 20.75
C GLY A 15 -0.48 -17.13 21.15
N LYS A 16 0.04 -16.74 22.34
CA LYS A 16 -0.10 -15.37 22.87
C LYS A 16 0.84 -14.40 22.15
N VAL A 17 0.40 -13.16 21.93
CA VAL A 17 1.26 -12.09 21.41
C VAL A 17 2.30 -11.75 22.48
N LYS A 18 3.58 -11.88 22.13
CA LYS A 18 4.71 -11.48 23.00
C LYS A 18 5.05 -10.01 22.84
N ARG A 19 5.03 -9.52 21.60
CA ARG A 19 5.48 -8.16 21.28
C ARG A 19 4.85 -7.66 20.01
N GLU A 20 4.50 -6.38 19.98
CA GLU A 20 4.19 -5.67 18.75
C GLU A 20 5.31 -4.68 18.46
N LYS A 21 5.79 -4.66 17.23
CA LYS A 21 6.83 -3.73 16.78
C LYS A 21 6.53 -3.21 15.38
N SER A 22 7.11 -2.05 15.07
CA SER A 22 7.14 -1.53 13.72
C SER A 22 8.52 -1.74 13.12
N GLU A 23 8.55 -2.22 11.88
CA GLU A 23 9.78 -2.41 11.10
C GLU A 23 9.71 -1.51 9.87
N GLU A 24 10.80 -0.79 9.61
CA GLU A 24 10.93 -0.01 8.40
C GLU A 24 11.62 -0.86 7.32
N VAL A 25 10.95 -1.03 6.19
CA VAL A 25 11.43 -1.81 5.05
C VAL A 25 11.48 -0.89 3.84
N LYS A 26 12.58 -0.95 3.09
CA LYS A 26 12.76 -0.20 1.85
C LYS A 26 12.32 -1.08 0.67
N ILE A 27 11.30 -0.65 -0.08
CA ILE A 27 10.80 -1.33 -1.29
C ILE A 27 10.72 -0.30 -2.43
N PHE A 28 11.34 -0.59 -3.58
CA PHE A 28 11.41 0.32 -4.74
C PHE A 28 11.79 1.77 -4.35
N ASP A 29 12.86 1.89 -3.58
CA ASP A 29 13.36 3.15 -3.01
C ASP A 29 12.43 3.91 -2.05
N ARG A 30 11.29 3.32 -1.70
CA ARG A 30 10.33 3.91 -0.75
C ARG A 30 10.43 3.24 0.59
N ARG A 31 10.28 4.04 1.65
CA ARG A 31 10.24 3.57 3.03
C ARG A 31 8.82 3.12 3.36
N ILE A 32 8.67 1.91 3.86
CA ILE A 32 7.40 1.31 4.26
C ILE A 32 7.52 0.90 5.71
N ILE A 33 6.60 1.35 6.54
CA ILE A 33 6.48 0.89 7.92
C ILE A 33 5.54 -0.30 7.93
N VAL A 34 6.02 -1.44 8.41
CA VAL A 34 5.28 -2.68 8.58
C VAL A 34 5.07 -2.92 10.06
N TRP A 35 3.84 -3.25 10.45
CA TRP A 35 3.53 -3.70 11.80
C TRP A 35 3.64 -5.22 11.88
N VAL A 36 4.43 -5.68 12.84
CA VAL A 36 4.70 -7.09 13.08
C VAL A 36 4.27 -7.42 14.50
N LYS A 37 3.42 -8.45 14.61
CA LYS A 37 3.11 -9.10 15.88
C LYS A 37 3.99 -10.33 16.00
N GLU A 38 4.83 -10.35 17.03
CA GLU A 38 5.62 -11.50 17.42
C GLU A 38 4.81 -12.34 18.41
N PHE A 39 4.62 -13.60 18.07
CA PHE A 39 3.98 -14.62 18.88
C PHE A 39 5.03 -15.61 19.39
N GLU A 40 4.64 -16.54 20.25
CA GLU A 40 5.58 -17.52 20.80
C GLU A 40 6.13 -18.48 19.74
N SER A 41 5.31 -18.82 18.73
CA SER A 41 5.64 -19.78 17.68
C SER A 41 6.07 -19.15 16.36
N GLY A 42 6.24 -17.82 16.30
CA GLY A 42 6.63 -17.12 15.07
C GLY A 42 6.17 -15.67 15.01
N SER A 43 6.20 -15.07 13.82
CA SER A 43 5.86 -13.66 13.62
C SER A 43 4.82 -13.52 12.51
N GLN A 44 3.86 -12.62 12.68
CA GLN A 44 2.86 -12.28 11.67
C GLN A 44 2.91 -10.80 11.35
N ARG A 45 2.96 -10.47 10.06
CA ARG A 45 2.75 -9.09 9.59
C ARG A 45 1.25 -8.79 9.63
N THR A 46 0.87 -7.70 10.30
CA THR A 46 -0.54 -7.36 10.50
C THR A 46 -0.98 -6.08 9.80
N GLY A 47 -0.04 -5.30 9.26
CA GLY A 47 -0.34 -4.11 8.47
C GLY A 47 0.91 -3.47 7.90
N SER A 48 0.75 -2.65 6.87
CA SER A 48 1.86 -1.87 6.31
C SER A 48 1.36 -0.56 5.72
N PHE A 49 2.15 0.51 5.86
CA PHE A 49 1.89 1.79 5.22
C PHE A 49 3.20 2.43 4.73
N PHE A 50 3.14 3.19 3.65
CA PHE A 50 4.28 3.97 3.19
C PHE A 50 4.62 5.06 4.22
N ALA A 51 5.88 5.10 4.66
CA ALA A 51 6.43 6.10 5.57
C ALA A 51 6.52 7.48 4.91
N ASP A 52 6.48 7.53 3.58
CA ASP A 52 6.48 8.77 2.84
C ASP A 52 5.23 9.59 3.17
N LYS A 53 5.40 10.61 4.03
CA LYS A 53 4.42 11.67 4.35
C LYS A 53 3.93 12.45 3.13
N ASN A 54 4.46 12.11 1.97
CA ASN A 54 4.39 12.90 0.77
C ASN A 54 3.42 12.19 -0.19
N LYS A 55 2.20 11.87 0.26
CA LYS A 55 1.12 11.44 -0.66
C LYS A 55 0.66 12.58 -1.58
N MET A 56 0.83 13.83 -1.14
CA MET A 56 0.34 15.02 -1.84
C MET A 56 1.13 15.42 -3.09
N TRP A 57 2.46 15.28 -3.11
CA TRP A 57 3.24 15.53 -4.34
C TRP A 57 2.99 14.42 -5.38
N LEU A 58 2.80 13.17 -4.94
CA LEU A 58 2.43 12.05 -5.81
C LEU A 58 1.09 12.30 -6.50
N THR A 59 0.09 12.85 -5.80
CA THR A 59 -1.19 13.22 -6.43
C THR A 59 -1.06 14.42 -7.35
N LYS A 60 -0.27 15.44 -7.00
CA LYS A 60 -0.05 16.60 -7.87
C LYS A 60 0.71 16.23 -9.16
N ASN A 61 1.83 15.52 -9.03
CA ASN A 61 2.63 15.08 -10.18
C ASN A 61 1.86 14.07 -11.05
N ASN A 62 1.08 13.17 -10.45
CA ASN A 62 0.23 12.26 -11.25
C ASN A 62 -0.85 13.00 -12.05
N SER A 63 -1.40 14.10 -11.52
CA SER A 63 -2.37 14.92 -12.26
C SER A 63 -1.72 15.64 -13.44
N GLU A 64 -0.53 16.21 -13.23
CA GLU A 64 0.21 16.90 -14.31
C GLU A 64 0.68 15.92 -15.39
N LEU A 65 1.17 14.74 -15.01
CA LEU A 65 1.55 13.68 -15.95
C LEU A 65 0.35 13.20 -16.78
N ARG A 66 -0.83 13.04 -16.17
CA ARG A 66 -2.06 12.67 -16.90
C ARG A 66 -2.44 13.73 -17.94
N LYS A 67 -2.30 15.02 -17.62
CA LYS A 67 -2.54 16.12 -18.57
C LYS A 67 -1.55 16.10 -19.73
N MET A 68 -0.27 15.79 -19.47
CA MET A 68 0.74 15.66 -20.52
C MET A 68 0.46 14.46 -21.44
N ILE A 69 0.10 13.31 -20.88
CA ILE A 69 -0.28 12.12 -21.66
C ILE A 69 -1.44 12.44 -22.58
N GLN A 70 -2.50 13.07 -22.06
CA GLN A 70 -3.67 13.44 -22.85
C GLN A 70 -3.31 14.38 -24.02
N ARG A 71 -2.45 15.37 -23.80
CA ARG A 71 -1.98 16.25 -24.89
C ARG A 71 -1.23 15.47 -25.97
N LEU A 72 -0.33 14.58 -25.57
CA LEU A 72 0.45 13.78 -26.51
C LEU A 72 -0.43 12.83 -27.31
N GLU A 73 -1.42 12.19 -26.67
CA GLU A 73 -2.42 11.36 -27.35
C GLU A 73 -3.23 12.17 -28.38
N GLU A 74 -3.62 13.40 -28.04
CA GLU A 74 -4.31 14.31 -28.98
C GLU A 74 -3.42 14.73 -30.16
N GLU A 75 -2.13 14.98 -29.91
CA GLU A 75 -1.16 15.32 -30.97
C GLU A 75 -0.93 14.15 -31.92
N VAL A 76 -0.77 12.93 -31.40
CA VAL A 76 -0.66 11.71 -32.21
C VAL A 76 -1.93 11.51 -33.03
N LYS A 77 -3.11 11.61 -32.41
CA LYS A 77 -4.39 11.47 -33.11
C LYS A 77 -4.61 12.51 -34.21
N LYS A 78 -4.07 13.72 -34.05
CA LYS A 78 -4.08 14.76 -35.10
C LYS A 78 -3.14 14.42 -36.24
N LYS A 79 -1.95 13.88 -35.94
CA LYS A 79 -0.98 13.44 -36.95
C LYS A 79 -1.47 12.23 -37.74
N ASP A 80 -2.08 11.24 -37.09
CA ASP A 80 -2.63 10.05 -37.75
C ASP A 80 -3.85 10.34 -38.64
N LYS A 81 -4.42 11.55 -38.56
CA LYS A 81 -5.56 11.99 -39.38
C LYS A 81 -5.14 12.66 -40.70
N TYR A 82 -3.85 12.94 -40.89
CA TYR A 82 -3.24 13.49 -42.09
C TYR A 82 -2.36 12.44 -42.75
#